data_AF-A0A161THN4-F1
#
_entry.id   AF-A0A161THN4-F1
#
_cell.length_a   1.000
_cell.length_b   1.000
_cell.length_c   1.000
_cell.angle_alpha   90.00
_cell.angle_beta   90.00
_cell.angle_gamma   90.00
#
_symmetry.space_group_name_H-M   'P 1'
#
loop_
_entity.id
_entity.type
_entity.pdbx_description
1 polymer ?
#
loop_
_entity_poly.entity_id
_entity_poly.type
_entity_poly.pdbx_seq_one_letter_code
_entity_poly.pdbx_strand_id
1 'polypeptide(L)'
;IRLQWSRIWQVLGELFNTVGCNSNEDIAIFAIDSLRQLSMKFIEKGEFPNFRFQKDFLRPFEHIMKKNTNPTIRDMVVRCIAQMVNSQAHNIKSGWKNIFSVFHLAACDQEQSIVEMAFHTTAHIIKHLYNEHFSVMLDSFQDAVKCLSEFACNASFPDTSMEAIRLIRSCADCVH
;
A
#
# COMPACT_ATOMS: atom_id res chain seq x y z
N ILE A 1 -5.61 22.90 -13.43
CA ILE A 1 -6.08 21.81 -12.54
C ILE A 1 -4.91 20.99 -11.98
N ARG A 2 -4.06 20.35 -12.81
CA ARG A 2 -2.89 19.57 -12.33
C ARG A 2 -1.93 20.33 -11.40
N LEU A 3 -1.51 21.53 -11.79
CA LEU A 3 -0.64 22.40 -10.98
C LEU A 3 -1.27 22.80 -9.62
N GLN A 4 -2.58 22.99 -9.58
CA GLN A 4 -3.28 23.37 -8.35
C GLN A 4 -3.43 22.17 -7.41
N TRP A 5 -3.73 20.98 -7.96
CA TRP A 5 -3.72 19.74 -7.21
C TRP A 5 -2.37 19.51 -6.51
N SER A 6 -1.27 19.56 -7.27
CA SER A 6 0.06 19.30 -6.69
C SER A 6 0.40 20.28 -5.57
N ARG A 7 0.02 21.56 -5.68
CA ARG A 7 0.22 22.57 -4.62
C ARG A 7 -0.63 22.31 -3.39
N ILE A 8 -1.92 22.01 -3.57
CA ILE A 8 -2.82 21.68 -2.46
C ILE A 8 -2.31 20.43 -1.75
N TRP A 9 -1.96 19.41 -2.51
CA TRP A 9 -1.52 18.14 -1.97
C TRP A 9 -0.14 18.21 -1.32
N GLN A 10 0.74 19.11 -1.76
CA GLN A 10 2.00 19.35 -1.07
C GLN A 10 1.77 19.78 0.39
N VAL A 11 0.86 20.73 0.61
CA VAL A 11 0.52 21.21 1.95
C VAL A 11 -0.23 20.15 2.77
N LEU A 12 -1.25 19.51 2.17
CA LEU A 12 -2.02 18.48 2.86
C LEU A 12 -1.19 17.24 3.18
N GLY A 13 -0.36 16.80 2.25
CA GLY A 13 0.52 15.64 2.42
C GLY A 13 1.55 15.86 3.51
N GLU A 14 2.13 17.06 3.61
CA GLU A 14 3.02 17.42 4.72
C GLU A 14 2.29 17.40 6.06
N LEU A 15 1.07 17.97 6.12
CA LEU A 15 0.23 17.92 7.31
C LEU A 15 -0.06 16.46 7.74
N PHE A 16 -0.48 15.60 6.81
CA PHE A 16 -0.74 14.18 7.13
C PHE A 16 0.52 13.44 7.59
N ASN A 17 1.68 13.73 7.00
CA ASN A 17 2.95 13.14 7.45
C ASN A 17 3.25 13.53 8.90
N THR A 18 3.12 14.83 9.24
CA THR A 18 3.39 15.32 10.59
C THR A 18 2.39 14.79 11.60
N VAL A 19 1.09 14.88 11.32
CA VAL A 19 0.03 14.53 12.27
C VAL A 19 -0.11 13.00 12.39
N GLY A 20 0.07 12.26 11.30
CA GLY A 20 0.09 10.78 11.33
C GLY A 20 1.29 10.18 12.05
N CYS A 21 2.33 10.97 12.34
CA CYS A 21 3.47 10.57 13.18
C CYS A 21 3.44 11.25 14.55
N ASN A 22 2.29 11.80 14.97
CA ASN A 22 2.19 12.45 16.27
C ASN A 22 2.37 11.42 17.40
N SER A 23 3.02 11.83 18.49
CA SER A 23 3.19 10.98 19.68
C SER A 23 1.87 10.66 20.38
N ASN A 24 0.85 11.51 20.21
CA ASN A 24 -0.50 11.22 20.65
C ASN A 24 -1.19 10.29 19.64
N GLU A 25 -1.48 9.08 20.09
CA GLU A 25 -2.07 8.03 19.27
C GLU A 25 -3.43 8.43 18.68
N ASP A 26 -4.32 9.06 19.45
CA ASP A 26 -5.64 9.48 18.98
C ASP A 26 -5.55 10.49 17.82
N ILE A 27 -4.59 11.42 17.92
CA ILE A 27 -4.34 12.41 16.86
C ILE A 27 -3.85 11.71 15.59
N ALA A 28 -2.91 10.77 15.72
CA ALA A 28 -2.39 10.01 14.59
C ALA A 28 -3.48 9.13 13.94
N ILE A 29 -4.28 8.43 14.76
CA ILE A 29 -5.43 7.63 14.30
C ILE A 29 -6.41 8.50 13.52
N PHE A 30 -6.80 9.65 14.06
CA PHE A 30 -7.74 10.55 13.39
C PHE A 30 -7.20 11.04 12.04
N ALA A 31 -5.91 11.38 11.97
CA ALA A 31 -5.27 11.81 10.72
C ALA A 31 -5.22 10.68 9.68
N ILE A 32 -4.87 9.45 10.09
CA ILE A 32 -4.81 8.29 9.20
C ILE A 32 -6.20 7.93 8.68
N ASP A 33 -7.23 7.96 9.54
CA ASP A 33 -8.59 7.70 9.10
C ASP A 33 -9.10 8.78 8.14
N SER A 34 -8.82 10.06 8.43
CA SER A 34 -9.16 11.17 7.54
C SER A 34 -8.48 11.02 6.18
N LEU A 35 -7.20 10.64 6.16
CA LEU A 35 -6.45 10.35 4.94
C LEU A 35 -7.06 9.15 4.19
N ARG A 36 -7.48 8.09 4.90
CA ARG A 36 -8.14 6.93 4.30
C ARG A 36 -9.43 7.31 3.61
N GLN A 37 -10.32 8.02 4.30
CA GLN A 37 -11.60 8.47 3.75
C GLN A 37 -11.41 9.35 2.51
N LEU A 38 -10.42 10.25 2.55
CA LEU A 38 -10.09 11.11 1.42
C LEU A 38 -9.53 10.32 0.23
N SER A 39 -8.60 9.40 0.51
CA SER A 39 -7.99 8.53 -0.50
C SER A 39 -9.02 7.65 -1.19
N MET A 40 -9.94 7.04 -0.44
CA MET A 40 -11.06 6.26 -0.97
C MET A 40 -11.87 7.06 -1.99
N LYS A 41 -12.30 8.28 -1.63
CA LYS A 41 -13.07 9.15 -2.53
C LYS A 41 -12.28 9.55 -3.78
N PHE A 42 -10.97 9.71 -3.68
CA PHE A 42 -10.14 10.05 -4.85
C PHE A 42 -9.87 8.85 -5.75
N ILE A 43 -9.73 7.65 -5.18
CA ILE A 43 -9.62 6.41 -5.96
C ILE A 43 -10.94 6.17 -6.72
N GLU A 44 -12.09 6.28 -6.05
CA GLU A 44 -13.43 6.09 -6.67
C GLU A 44 -13.68 7.00 -7.88
N LYS A 45 -13.12 8.21 -7.89
CA LYS A 45 -13.22 9.13 -9.03
C LYS A 45 -12.44 8.66 -10.26
N GLY A 46 -11.52 7.71 -10.08
CA GLY A 46 -10.63 7.23 -11.12
C GLY A 46 -9.50 8.21 -11.44
N GLU A 47 -8.43 7.68 -12.03
CA GLU A 47 -7.27 8.46 -12.42
C GLU A 47 -7.28 8.83 -13.92
N PHE A 48 -7.05 10.11 -14.23
CA PHE A 48 -7.00 10.61 -15.60
C PHE A 48 -5.73 10.14 -16.34
N PRO A 49 -5.82 9.90 -17.67
CA PRO A 49 -4.64 9.64 -18.49
C PRO A 49 -3.58 10.75 -18.33
N ASN A 50 -2.33 10.35 -18.12
CA ASN A 50 -1.18 11.25 -17.92
C ASN A 50 -1.23 12.13 -16.67
N PHE A 51 -2.07 11.83 -15.69
CA PHE A 51 -2.07 12.50 -14.40
C PHE A 51 -2.04 11.48 -13.27
N ARG A 52 -0.83 11.13 -12.83
CA ARG A 52 -0.56 10.11 -11.82
C ARG A 52 -0.68 10.69 -10.41
N PHE A 53 -1.89 11.05 -9.97
CA PHE A 53 -2.10 11.71 -8.68
C PHE A 53 -2.36 10.72 -7.54
N GLN A 54 -2.72 9.47 -7.83
CA GLN A 54 -2.90 8.45 -6.80
C GLN A 54 -1.62 8.18 -6.02
N LYS A 55 -0.47 8.15 -6.71
CA LYS A 55 0.83 8.01 -6.06
C LYS A 55 1.10 9.13 -5.02
N ASP A 56 0.62 10.34 -5.28
CA ASP A 56 0.92 11.49 -4.44
C ASP A 56 0.14 11.41 -3.13
N PHE A 57 -1.15 11.02 -3.20
CA PHE A 57 -1.99 10.94 -2.01
C PHE A 57 -1.87 9.66 -1.21
N LEU A 58 -1.32 8.59 -1.78
CA LEU A 58 -0.99 7.38 -1.03
C LEU A 58 0.39 7.45 -0.36
N ARG A 59 1.28 8.36 -0.81
CA ARG A 59 2.63 8.54 -0.25
C ARG A 59 2.65 8.78 1.28
N PRO A 60 1.71 9.51 1.89
CA PRO A 60 1.72 9.67 3.34
C PRO A 60 1.55 8.36 4.11
N PHE A 61 0.82 7.36 3.60
CA PHE A 61 0.74 6.04 4.26
C PHE A 61 2.11 5.37 4.33
N GLU A 62 2.88 5.42 3.24
CA GLU A 62 4.25 4.90 3.20
C GLU A 62 5.15 5.63 4.20
N HIS A 63 5.02 6.96 4.29
CA HIS A 63 5.78 7.77 5.25
C HIS A 63 5.45 7.37 6.70
N ILE A 64 4.16 7.31 7.04
CA ILE A 64 3.66 7.00 8.39
C ILE A 64 4.08 5.58 8.77
N MET A 65 3.94 4.59 7.89
CA MET A 65 4.36 3.21 8.12
C MET A 65 5.86 3.12 8.44
N LYS A 66 6.68 3.86 7.67
CA LYS A 66 8.14 3.85 7.82
C LYS A 66 8.64 4.57 9.09
N LYS A 67 7.94 5.62 9.51
CA LYS A 67 8.41 6.53 10.57
C LYS A 67 7.82 6.24 11.95
N ASN A 68 6.70 5.53 12.04
CA ASN A 68 6.08 5.21 13.32
C ASN A 68 6.61 3.92 13.92
N THR A 69 7.01 3.97 15.18
CA THR A 69 7.38 2.80 15.98
C THR A 69 6.21 2.21 16.76
N ASN A 70 5.06 2.89 16.80
CA ASN A 70 3.84 2.38 17.46
C ASN A 70 3.15 1.29 16.59
N PRO A 71 3.06 0.03 17.09
CA PRO A 71 2.36 -1.06 16.42
C PRO A 71 0.92 -0.76 16.00
N THR A 72 0.14 -0.11 16.88
CA THR A 72 -1.26 0.22 16.63
C THR A 72 -1.41 1.10 15.40
N ILE A 73 -0.53 2.10 15.27
CA ILE A 73 -0.53 3.03 14.14
C ILE A 73 -0.13 2.32 12.83
N ARG A 74 0.89 1.45 12.88
CA ARG A 74 1.32 0.67 11.71
C ARG A 74 0.25 -0.32 11.25
N ASP A 75 -0.38 -1.04 12.18
CA ASP A 75 -1.51 -1.93 11.92
C ASP A 75 -2.69 -1.18 11.28
N MET A 76 -3.01 0.01 11.79
CA MET A 76 -4.04 0.86 11.18
C MET A 76 -3.70 1.26 9.74
N VAL A 77 -2.45 1.62 9.44
CA VAL A 77 -2.03 1.94 8.06
C VAL A 77 -2.23 0.74 7.13
N VAL A 78 -1.79 -0.46 7.53
CA VAL A 78 -1.95 -1.68 6.74
C VAL A 78 -3.43 -2.00 6.51
N ARG A 79 -4.28 -1.88 7.54
CA ARG A 79 -5.73 -2.05 7.41
C ARG A 79 -6.36 -1.08 6.43
N CYS A 80 -5.97 0.20 6.48
CA CYS A 80 -6.45 1.23 5.56
C CYS A 80 -6.14 0.85 4.11
N ILE A 81 -4.89 0.47 3.83
CA ILE A 81 -4.45 0.08 2.49
C ILE A 81 -5.13 -1.22 2.03
N ALA A 82 -5.21 -2.23 2.88
CA ALA A 82 -5.89 -3.49 2.56
C ALA A 82 -7.36 -3.26 2.21
N GLN A 83 -8.05 -2.41 2.96
CA GLN A 83 -9.43 -2.03 2.66
C GLN A 83 -9.55 -1.32 1.30
N MET A 84 -8.64 -0.39 0.98
CA MET A 84 -8.65 0.29 -0.32
C MET A 84 -8.49 -0.70 -1.48
N VAL A 85 -7.57 -1.67 -1.35
CA VAL A 85 -7.40 -2.73 -2.34
C VAL A 85 -8.70 -3.52 -2.51
N ASN A 86 -9.26 -4.03 -1.41
CA ASN A 86 -10.46 -4.86 -1.46
C ASN A 86 -11.69 -4.13 -2.01
N SER A 87 -11.77 -2.81 -1.81
CA SER A 87 -12.94 -2.02 -2.22
C SER A 87 -12.80 -1.41 -3.61
N GLN A 88 -11.57 -1.10 -4.03
CA GLN A 88 -11.32 -0.19 -5.16
C GLN A 88 -10.23 -0.69 -6.13
N ALA A 89 -9.82 -1.96 -6.07
CA ALA A 89 -8.78 -2.53 -6.94
C ALA A 89 -8.88 -2.10 -8.42
N HIS A 90 -10.08 -2.13 -9.00
CA HIS A 90 -10.35 -1.76 -10.40
C HIS A 90 -10.08 -0.27 -10.73
N ASN A 91 -10.12 0.61 -9.73
CA ASN A 91 -9.88 2.04 -9.87
C ASN A 91 -8.44 2.44 -9.54
N ILE A 92 -7.64 1.54 -8.96
CA ILE A 92 -6.25 1.80 -8.61
C ILE A 92 -5.39 1.68 -9.88
N LYS A 93 -4.61 2.72 -10.16
CA LYS A 93 -3.69 2.85 -11.29
C LYS A 93 -2.28 3.17 -10.76
N SER A 94 -1.84 4.43 -10.81
CA SER A 94 -0.50 4.81 -10.33
C SER A 94 -0.27 4.57 -8.82
N GLY A 95 -1.34 4.32 -8.06
CA GLY A 95 -1.29 4.03 -6.64
C GLY A 95 -0.71 2.65 -6.27
N TRP A 96 -0.70 1.67 -7.18
CA TRP A 96 -0.21 0.32 -6.90
C TRP A 96 1.22 0.30 -6.35
N LYS A 97 2.08 1.19 -6.87
CA LYS A 97 3.46 1.34 -6.39
C LYS A 97 3.54 1.65 -4.89
N ASN A 98 2.71 2.58 -4.39
CA ASN A 98 2.71 2.93 -2.97
C ASN A 98 2.10 1.82 -2.11
N ILE A 99 1.09 1.12 -2.63
CA ILE A 99 0.47 -0.03 -1.94
C ILE A 99 1.51 -1.13 -1.70
N PHE A 100 2.22 -1.55 -2.75
CA PHE A 100 3.31 -2.52 -2.59
C PHE A 100 4.45 -1.99 -1.74
N SER A 101 4.74 -0.69 -1.78
CA SER A 101 5.74 -0.10 -0.88
C SER A 101 5.34 -0.17 0.59
N VAL A 102 4.06 0.04 0.92
CA VAL A 102 3.55 -0.11 2.30
C VAL A 102 3.61 -1.58 2.74
N PHE A 103 3.16 -2.51 1.90
CA PHE A 103 3.23 -3.94 2.23
C PHE A 103 4.66 -4.47 2.32
N HIS A 104 5.59 -3.94 1.53
CA HIS A 104 7.01 -4.25 1.65
C HIS A 104 7.58 -3.80 2.99
N LEU A 105 7.21 -2.62 3.50
CA LEU A 105 7.59 -2.19 4.85
C LEU A 105 6.96 -3.07 5.93
N ALA A 106 5.69 -3.46 5.75
CA ALA A 106 4.97 -4.36 6.65
C ALA A 106 5.56 -5.78 6.67
N ALA A 107 6.18 -6.22 5.58
CA ALA A 107 6.78 -7.55 5.48
C ALA A 107 7.94 -7.75 6.47
N CYS A 108 8.62 -6.68 6.89
CA CYS A 108 9.70 -6.73 7.89
C CYS A 108 9.21 -6.48 9.32
N ASP A 109 7.90 -6.35 9.55
CA ASP A 109 7.39 -6.02 10.89
C ASP A 109 7.56 -7.20 11.86
N GLN A 110 7.62 -6.88 13.16
CA GLN A 110 7.70 -7.87 14.23
C GLN A 110 6.32 -8.36 14.64
N GLU A 111 5.29 -7.55 14.40
CA GLU A 111 3.91 -7.89 14.74
C GLU A 111 3.30 -8.82 13.71
N GLN A 112 2.92 -10.02 14.16
CA GLN A 112 2.31 -11.05 13.31
C GLN A 112 1.06 -10.54 12.57
N SER A 113 0.18 -9.79 13.24
CA SER A 113 -1.05 -9.27 12.64
C SER A 113 -0.79 -8.35 11.45
N ILE A 114 0.28 -7.55 11.52
CA ILE A 114 0.68 -6.62 10.47
C ILE A 114 1.22 -7.39 9.26
N VAL A 115 2.16 -8.32 9.51
CA VAL A 115 2.79 -9.15 8.48
C VAL A 115 1.74 -10.00 7.76
N GLU A 116 0.90 -10.71 8.50
CA GLU A 116 -0.13 -11.59 7.93
C GLU A 116 -1.14 -10.82 7.10
N MET A 117 -1.61 -9.65 7.57
CA MET A 117 -2.59 -8.87 6.82
C MET A 117 -2.03 -8.33 5.51
N ALA A 118 -0.81 -7.79 5.55
CA ALA A 118 -0.12 -7.32 4.36
C ALA A 118 0.14 -8.48 3.38
N PHE A 119 0.54 -9.65 3.90
CA PHE A 119 0.77 -10.84 3.09
C PHE A 119 -0.51 -11.37 2.45
N HIS A 120 -1.59 -11.55 3.22
CA HIS A 120 -2.87 -12.03 2.71
C HIS A 120 -3.41 -11.13 1.60
N THR A 121 -3.30 -9.80 1.79
CA THR A 121 -3.73 -8.84 0.77
C THR A 121 -2.83 -8.93 -0.47
N THR A 122 -1.50 -9.03 -0.30
CA THR A 122 -0.56 -9.22 -1.40
C THR A 122 -0.86 -10.50 -2.17
N ALA A 123 -1.05 -11.62 -1.48
CA ALA A 123 -1.39 -12.91 -2.07
C ALA A 123 -2.70 -12.85 -2.86
N HIS A 124 -3.71 -12.13 -2.35
CA HIS A 124 -4.96 -11.90 -3.06
C HIS A 124 -4.74 -11.11 -4.38
N ILE A 125 -3.94 -10.04 -4.33
CA ILE A 125 -3.60 -9.25 -5.53
C ILE A 125 -2.94 -10.13 -6.60
N ILE A 126 -1.95 -10.94 -6.22
CA ILE A 126 -1.21 -11.80 -7.17
C ILE A 126 -2.08 -12.94 -7.71
N LYS A 127 -2.87 -13.60 -6.87
CA LYS A 127 -3.66 -14.78 -7.28
C LYS A 127 -4.88 -14.40 -8.13
N HIS A 128 -5.50 -13.25 -7.86
CA HIS A 128 -6.77 -12.87 -8.48
C HIS A 128 -6.61 -11.68 -9.42
N LEU A 129 -6.10 -10.56 -8.91
CA LEU A 129 -6.10 -9.31 -9.67
C LEU A 129 -5.11 -9.34 -10.83
N TYR A 130 -3.97 -10.02 -10.72
CA TYR A 130 -3.00 -10.11 -11.83
C TYR A 130 -3.64 -10.79 -13.04
N ASN A 131 -4.43 -11.84 -12.83
CA ASN A 131 -5.12 -12.53 -13.93
C ASN A 131 -6.17 -11.65 -14.61
N GLU A 132 -6.85 -10.77 -13.86
CA GLU A 132 -7.94 -9.93 -14.38
C GLU A 132 -7.45 -8.57 -14.94
N HIS A 133 -6.38 -8.01 -14.37
CA HIS A 133 -6.00 -6.61 -14.55
C HIS A 133 -4.49 -6.38 -14.72
N PHE A 134 -3.74 -7.37 -15.20
CA PHE A 134 -2.27 -7.28 -15.35
C PHE A 134 -1.79 -5.99 -16.03
N SER A 135 -2.45 -5.57 -17.12
CA SER A 135 -2.04 -4.40 -17.93
C SER A 135 -2.00 -3.10 -17.12
N VAL A 136 -2.87 -2.95 -16.12
CA VAL A 136 -2.92 -1.76 -15.25
C VAL A 136 -1.82 -1.81 -14.18
N MET A 137 -1.42 -3.02 -13.77
CA MET A 137 -0.44 -3.25 -12.71
C MET A 137 0.98 -3.45 -13.22
N LEU A 138 1.19 -3.55 -14.53
CA LEU A 138 2.49 -3.77 -15.16
C LEU A 138 3.57 -2.79 -14.67
N ASP A 139 3.23 -1.50 -14.58
CA ASP A 139 4.13 -0.44 -14.08
C ASP A 139 4.60 -0.67 -12.63
N SER A 140 3.90 -1.50 -11.86
CA SER A 140 4.18 -1.83 -10.45
C SER A 140 4.61 -3.29 -10.23
N PHE A 141 4.78 -4.07 -11.31
CA PHE A 141 5.14 -5.49 -11.21
C PHE A 141 6.46 -5.71 -10.45
N GLN A 142 7.46 -4.87 -10.72
CA GLN A 142 8.73 -4.92 -10.00
C GLN A 142 8.57 -4.64 -8.50
N ASP A 143 7.71 -3.69 -8.13
CA ASP A 143 7.42 -3.36 -6.72
C ASP A 143 6.73 -4.55 -6.02
N ALA A 144 5.85 -5.28 -6.72
CA ALA A 144 5.20 -6.47 -6.21
C ALA A 144 6.17 -7.64 -5.97
N VAL A 145 7.05 -7.93 -6.94
CA VAL A 145 8.08 -8.98 -6.80
C VAL A 145 9.03 -8.63 -5.66
N LYS A 146 9.40 -7.35 -5.52
CA LYS A 146 10.21 -6.88 -4.39
C LYS A 146 9.49 -7.06 -3.05
N CYS A 147 8.20 -6.73 -2.99
CA CYS A 147 7.38 -6.94 -1.80
C CYS A 147 7.31 -8.42 -1.41
N LEU A 148 7.06 -9.32 -2.36
CA LEU A 148 7.05 -10.77 -2.11
C LEU A 148 8.42 -11.29 -1.69
N SER A 149 9.50 -10.77 -2.27
CA SER A 149 10.87 -11.16 -1.90
C SER A 149 11.17 -10.80 -0.45
N GLU A 150 10.66 -9.68 0.03
CA GLU A 150 10.79 -9.30 1.44
C GLU A 150 10.03 -10.25 2.37
N PHE A 151 8.81 -10.64 2.02
CA PHE A 151 8.07 -11.67 2.75
C PHE A 151 8.81 -13.01 2.75
N ALA A 152 9.42 -13.40 1.63
CA ALA A 152 10.19 -14.62 1.49
C ALA A 152 11.47 -14.65 2.35
N CYS A 153 12.02 -13.48 2.67
CA CYS A 153 13.22 -13.33 3.50
C CYS A 153 12.92 -13.17 4.99
N ASN A 154 11.65 -13.10 5.41
CA ASN A 154 11.31 -12.93 6.82
C ASN A 154 11.33 -14.27 7.58
N ALA A 155 12.49 -14.59 8.15
CA ALA A 155 12.74 -15.83 8.90
C ALA A 155 11.83 -16.02 10.12
N SER A 156 11.21 -14.97 10.65
CA SER A 156 10.26 -15.08 11.78
C SER A 156 8.92 -15.70 11.39
N PHE A 157 8.59 -15.72 10.09
CA PHE A 157 7.32 -16.25 9.57
C PHE A 157 7.58 -17.25 8.43
N PRO A 158 7.98 -18.49 8.75
CA PRO A 158 8.40 -19.48 7.74
C PRO A 158 7.28 -19.89 6.77
N ASP A 159 6.04 -20.02 7.24
CA ASP A 159 4.90 -20.37 6.39
C ASP A 159 4.61 -19.27 5.36
N THR A 160 4.57 -18.01 5.82
CA THR A 160 4.47 -16.82 4.97
C THR A 160 5.62 -16.76 3.96
N SER A 161 6.85 -17.00 4.42
CA SER A 161 8.03 -17.01 3.56
C SER A 161 7.93 -18.05 2.45
N MET A 162 7.54 -19.29 2.78
CA MET A 162 7.38 -20.37 1.80
C MET A 162 6.30 -20.06 0.77
N GLU A 163 5.15 -19.53 1.19
CA GLU A 163 4.09 -19.17 0.28
C GLU A 163 4.45 -17.96 -0.59
N ALA A 164 5.20 -16.99 -0.06
CA ALA A 164 5.74 -15.88 -0.85
C ALA A 164 6.65 -16.36 -1.99
N ILE A 165 7.53 -17.34 -1.74
CA ILE A 165 8.39 -17.95 -2.77
C ILE A 165 7.54 -18.58 -3.88
N ARG A 166 6.45 -19.28 -3.53
CA ARG A 166 5.52 -19.87 -4.52
C ARG A 166 4.86 -18.79 -5.36
N LEU A 167 4.40 -17.70 -4.74
CA LEU A 167 3.79 -16.56 -5.43
C LEU A 167 4.77 -15.87 -6.39
N ILE A 168 6.04 -15.72 -6.03
CA ILE A 168 7.08 -15.16 -6.93
C ILE A 168 7.19 -16.03 -8.18
N ARG A 169 7.15 -17.36 -8.04
CA ARG A 169 7.16 -18.27 -9.19
C ARG A 169 5.92 -18.09 -10.06
N SER A 170 4.74 -17.95 -9.46
CA SER A 170 3.50 -17.66 -10.21
C SER A 170 3.54 -16.32 -10.95
N CYS A 171 4.25 -15.31 -10.42
CA CYS A 171 4.43 -14.04 -11.13
C CYS A 171 5.23 -14.20 -12.43
N ALA A 172 6.15 -15.17 -12.50
CA ALA A 172 6.92 -15.45 -13.71
C ALA A 172 6.03 -15.95 -14.86
N ASP A 173 4.97 -16.70 -14.53
CA ASP A 173 4.01 -17.20 -15.52
C ASP A 173 3.17 -16.06 -16.15
N CYS A 174 3.06 -14.90 -15.48
CA CYS A 174 2.31 -13.73 -15.99
C CYS A 174 3.08 -12.89 -17.03
N VAL A 175 4.38 -13.13 -17.23
CA VAL A 175 5.26 -12.32 -18.10
C VAL A 175 5.47 -12.97 -19.49
N HIS A 176 4.74 -14.05 -19.77
CA HIS A 176 4.73 -14.75 -21.06
C HIS A 176 3.50 -14.37 -21.89
#